data_AF-A0A2G4GST2-F1
#
_entry.id   AF-A0A2G4GST2-F1
#
_cell.length_a   1.000
_cell.length_b   1.000
_cell.length_c   1.000
_cell.angle_alpha   90.00
_cell.angle_beta   90.00
_cell.angle_gamma   90.00
#
_symmetry.space_group_name_H-M   'P 1'
#
loop_
_entity.id
_entity.type
_entity.pdbx_description
1 polymer ?
#
loop_
_entity_poly.entity_id
_entity_poly.type
_entity_poly.pdbx_seq_one_letter_code
_entity_poly.pdbx_strand_id
1 'polypeptide(L)'
;MFEIGGDERKVLLCLIHAETPITVMEDTGFPINVTVDIIRQLHHYGYIKAIGKDDKVLGSFDIDKIRKTRFQLTSKGFNEIGS
;
A
#
# COMPACT_ATOMS: atom_id res chain seq x y z
N MET A 1 -12.38 -9.12 -11.25
CA MET A 1 -12.32 -9.39 -9.81
C MET A 1 -10.86 -9.36 -9.45
N PHE A 2 -10.43 -8.43 -8.61
CA PHE A 2 -9.05 -8.43 -8.12
C PHE A 2 -9.00 -9.35 -6.92
N GLU A 3 -8.17 -10.39 -7.00
CA GLU A 3 -7.97 -11.35 -5.93
C GLU A 3 -6.68 -11.01 -5.20
N ILE A 4 -6.73 -11.06 -3.88
CA ILE A 4 -5.57 -10.81 -3.03
C ILE A 4 -4.78 -12.11 -2.93
N GLY A 5 -3.62 -12.14 -3.58
CA GLY A 5 -2.68 -13.23 -3.50
C GLY A 5 -1.77 -13.14 -2.27
N GLY A 6 -0.82 -14.08 -2.19
CA GLY A 6 0.14 -14.13 -1.08
C GLY A 6 1.05 -12.91 -0.99
N ASP A 7 1.43 -12.34 -2.14
CA ASP A 7 2.33 -11.19 -2.21
C ASP A 7 1.59 -9.89 -1.86
N GLU A 8 0.37 -9.71 -2.37
CA GLU A 8 -0.52 -8.60 -2.00
C GLU A 8 -0.81 -8.62 -0.49
N ARG A 9 -1.08 -9.81 0.08
CA ARG A 9 -1.34 -9.96 1.52
C ARG A 9 -0.13 -9.59 2.36
N LYS A 10 1.09 -9.97 1.94
CA LYS A 10 2.32 -9.54 2.62
C LYS A 10 2.48 -8.02 2.60
N VAL A 11 2.24 -7.38 1.46
CA VAL A 11 2.29 -5.91 1.35
C VAL A 11 1.23 -5.27 2.25
N LEU A 12 0.00 -5.80 2.30
CA LEU A 12 -1.05 -5.27 3.17
C LEU A 12 -0.66 -5.34 4.66
N LEU A 13 0.01 -6.41 5.10
CA LEU A 13 0.46 -6.55 6.49
C LEU A 13 1.51 -5.48 6.88
N CYS A 14 2.35 -5.04 5.95
CA CYS A 14 3.28 -3.93 6.18
C CYS A 14 2.58 -2.57 6.31
N LEU A 15 1.36 -2.42 5.80
CA LEU A 15 0.64 -1.14 5.70
C LEU A 15 -0.38 -0.91 6.84
N ILE A 16 -0.31 -1.70 7.93
CA ILE A 16 -1.12 -1.48 9.15
C ILE A 16 -0.88 -0.07 9.70
N HIS A 17 0.39 0.34 9.72
CA HIS A 17 0.81 1.72 9.93
C HIS A 17 1.13 2.40 8.60
N ALA A 18 1.18 3.73 8.61
CA ALA A 18 1.40 4.51 7.39
C ALA A 18 2.87 4.40 6.95
N GLU A 19 3.14 3.64 5.88
CA GLU A 19 4.49 3.29 5.44
C GLU A 19 4.76 3.64 3.96
N THR A 20 6.04 3.78 3.60
CA THR A 20 6.43 4.06 2.22
C THR A 20 6.68 2.77 1.42
N PRO A 21 6.61 2.80 0.07
CA PRO A 21 7.00 1.66 -0.75
C PRO A 21 8.44 1.18 -0.52
N ILE A 22 9.33 2.07 -0.06
CA ILE A 22 10.72 1.72 0.28
C ILE A 22 10.73 0.84 1.54
N THR A 23 10.05 1.27 2.61
CA THR A 23 9.93 0.46 3.84
C THR A 23 9.31 -0.90 3.53
N VAL A 24 8.22 -0.93 2.75
CA VAL A 24 7.55 -2.18 2.38
C VAL A 24 8.49 -3.10 1.59
N MET A 25 9.31 -2.57 0.69
CA MET A 25 10.33 -3.36 -0.02
C MET A 25 11.33 -3.97 0.97
N GLU A 26 11.80 -3.21 1.94
CA GLU A 26 12.77 -3.67 2.93
C GLU A 26 12.20 -4.81 3.78
N ASP A 27 10.92 -4.71 4.18
CA ASP A 27 10.24 -5.72 5.01
C ASP A 27 9.86 -6.99 4.24
N THR A 28 9.47 -6.84 2.97
CA THR A 28 8.98 -7.98 2.15
C THR A 28 10.09 -8.64 1.33
N GLY A 29 11.19 -7.93 1.06
CA GLY A 29 12.24 -8.35 0.14
C GLY A 29 11.87 -8.25 -1.33
N PHE A 30 10.69 -7.70 -1.68
CA PHE A 30 10.27 -7.56 -3.07
C PHE A 30 11.03 -6.44 -3.79
N PRO A 31 11.36 -6.58 -5.09
CA PRO A 31 11.94 -5.49 -5.86
C PRO A 31 11.04 -4.25 -5.82
N ILE A 32 11.63 -3.05 -5.69
CA ILE A 32 10.87 -1.79 -5.55
C ILE A 32 9.79 -1.59 -6.62
N ASN A 33 10.05 -2.02 -7.86
CA ASN A 33 9.08 -1.91 -8.95
C ASN A 33 7.85 -2.80 -8.71
N VAL A 34 8.06 -4.03 -8.23
CA VAL A 34 6.99 -4.97 -7.87
C VAL A 34 6.19 -4.42 -6.70
N THR A 35 6.87 -3.92 -5.66
CA THR A 35 6.21 -3.29 -4.51
C THR A 35 5.33 -2.11 -4.92
N VAL A 36 5.85 -1.25 -5.80
CA VAL A 36 5.11 -0.09 -6.34
C VAL A 36 3.90 -0.53 -7.15
N ASP A 37 4.01 -1.58 -7.96
CA ASP A 37 2.90 -2.08 -8.77
C ASP A 37 1.81 -2.71 -7.89
N ILE A 38 2.17 -3.49 -6.87
CA ILE A 38 1.22 -4.02 -5.88
C ILE A 38 0.51 -2.87 -5.14
N ILE A 39 1.26 -1.88 -4.64
CA ILE A 39 0.69 -0.72 -3.94
C ILE A 39 -0.28 0.05 -4.85
N ARG A 40 0.04 0.23 -6.14
CA ARG A 40 -0.86 0.85 -7.10
C ARG A 40 -2.16 0.08 -7.26
N GLN A 41 -2.08 -1.24 -7.38
CA GLN A 41 -3.28 -2.09 -7.50
C GLN A 41 -4.12 -2.04 -6.23
N LEU A 42 -3.50 -2.21 -5.06
CA LEU A 42 -4.19 -2.13 -3.77
C LEU A 42 -4.87 -0.78 -3.55
N HIS A 43 -4.22 0.32 -3.96
CA HIS A 43 -4.81 1.65 -3.87
C HIS A 43 -5.96 1.81 -4.87
N HIS A 44 -5.80 1.36 -6.11
CA HIS A 44 -6.84 1.40 -7.14
C HIS A 44 -8.12 0.67 -6.71
N TYR A 45 -7.98 -0.49 -6.05
CA TYR A 45 -9.10 -1.27 -5.54
C TYR A 45 -9.54 -0.88 -4.11
N GLY A 46 -8.98 0.19 -3.54
CA GLY A 46 -9.41 0.79 -2.28
C GLY A 46 -9.04 0.01 -1.01
N TYR A 47 -8.08 -0.92 -1.08
CA TYR A 47 -7.57 -1.63 0.10
C TYR A 47 -6.64 -0.74 0.94
N ILE A 48 -5.98 0.22 0.31
CA ILE A 48 -5.09 1.18 0.97
C ILE A 48 -5.40 2.61 0.51
N LYS A 49 -4.98 3.58 1.31
CA LYS A 49 -5.13 5.02 1.09
C LYS A 49 -3.77 5.70 1.17
N ALA A 50 -3.54 6.71 0.34
CA ALA A 50 -2.35 7.55 0.42
C ALA A 50 -2.47 8.56 1.56
N ILE A 51 -1.38 8.74 2.32
CA ILE A 51 -1.28 9.63 3.48
C ILE A 51 -0.27 10.74 3.16
N GLY A 52 -0.73 11.98 3.27
CA GLY A 52 0.08 13.18 3.08
C GLY A 52 1.02 13.46 4.25
N LYS A 53 1.75 14.57 4.15
CA LYS A 53 2.68 15.00 5.23
C LYS A 53 1.96 15.41 6.51
N ASP A 54 0.72 15.88 6.41
CA ASP A 54 -0.09 16.32 7.56
C ASP A 54 -1.01 15.20 8.10
N ASP A 55 -0.68 13.93 7.83
CA ASP A 55 -1.48 12.74 8.12
C ASP A 55 -2.91 12.76 7.53
N LYS A 56 -3.17 13.67 6.59
CA LYS A 56 -4.42 13.74 5.84
C LYS A 56 -4.42 12.74 4.70
N VAL A 57 -5.57 12.14 4.46
CA VAL A 57 -5.80 11.27 3.31
C VAL A 57 -5.71 12.08 2.03
N LEU A 58 -4.89 11.62 1.08
CA LEU A 58 -4.79 12.20 -0.24
C LEU A 58 -5.82 11.53 -1.17
N GLY A 59 -6.68 12.31 -1.81
CA GLY A 59 -7.63 11.79 -2.80
C GLY A 59 -6.98 11.32 -4.10
N SER A 60 -5.76 11.79 -4.38
CA SER A 60 -4.88 11.29 -5.44
C SER A 60 -3.42 11.52 -5.04
N PHE A 61 -2.50 10.74 -5.59
CA PHE A 61 -1.06 10.92 -5.37
C PHE A 61 -0.33 10.96 -6.71
N ASP A 62 0.76 11.72 -6.74
CA ASP A 62 1.64 11.83 -7.89
C ASP A 62 2.45 10.53 -8.05
N ILE A 63 2.34 9.92 -9.22
CA ILE A 63 3.04 8.68 -9.59
C ILE A 63 4.56 8.87 -9.45
N ASP A 64 5.09 10.02 -9.84
CA ASP A 64 6.53 10.28 -9.79
C ASP A 64 7.03 10.38 -8.35
N LYS A 65 6.12 10.66 -7.40
CA LYS A 65 6.42 10.77 -5.97
C LYS A 65 6.03 9.52 -5.19
N ILE A 66 5.48 8.48 -5.82
CA ILE A 66 4.93 7.31 -5.12
C ILE A 66 5.91 6.70 -4.12
N ARG A 67 7.20 6.64 -4.47
CA ARG A 67 8.27 6.05 -3.65
C ARG A 67 8.43 6.73 -2.28
N LYS A 68 7.99 7.99 -2.15
CA LYS A 68 8.06 8.79 -0.91
C LYS A 68 6.69 9.01 -0.28
N THR A 69 5.62 8.54 -0.91
CA THR A 69 4.25 8.65 -0.39
C THR A 69 4.03 7.57 0.65
N ARG A 70 3.43 7.92 1.78
CA ARG A 70 3.02 6.94 2.79
C ARG A 70 1.66 6.36 2.42
N PHE A 71 1.45 5.08 2.70
CA PHE A 71 0.21 4.37 2.46
C PHE A 71 -0.22 3.66 3.73
N GLN A 72 -1.53 3.56 3.95
CA GLN A 72 -2.09 2.86 5.09
C GLN A 72 -3.32 2.07 4.66
N LEU A 73 -3.62 0.96 5.35
CA LEU A 73 -4.86 0.22 5.18
C LEU A 73 -6.11 1.10 5.31
N THR A 74 -7.11 0.80 4.49
CA THR A 74 -8.50 1.18 4.70
C THR A 74 -9.20 0.11 5.54
N SER A 75 -10.46 0.32 5.93
CA SER A 75 -11.27 -0.72 6.57
C SER A 75 -11.40 -1.98 5.70
N LYS A 76 -11.43 -1.82 4.38
CA LYS A 76 -11.45 -2.95 3.43
C LYS A 76 -10.14 -3.74 3.49
N GLY A 77 -9.00 -3.04 3.46
CA GLY A 77 -7.68 -3.67 3.61
C GLY A 77 -7.52 -4.40 4.94
N PHE A 78 -8.04 -3.82 6.02
CA PHE A 78 -7.97 -4.44 7.35
C PHE A 78 -8.78 -5.74 7.43
N ASN A 79 -9.98 -5.77 6.86
CA ASN A 79 -10.81 -6.98 6.83
C ASN A 79 -10.15 -8.10 6.02
N GLU A 80 -9.46 -7.75 4.93
CA GLU A 80 -8.77 -8.71 4.07
C GLU A 80 -7.66 -9.46 4.82
N ILE A 81 -6.84 -8.76 5.61
CA ILE A 81 -5.75 -9.41 6.36
C ILE A 81 -6.26 -10.21 7.56
N GLY A 82 -7.46 -9.90 8.07
CA GLY A 82 -8.13 -10.59 9.17
C GLY A 82 -8.96 -11.81 8.76
N SER A 83 -9.08 -12.08 7.45
CA SER A 83 -9.80 -13.22 6.87
C SER A 83 -8.87 -14.42 6.62
#